data_AF-A0A060CU17-F1
#
_entry.id   AF-A0A060CU17-F1
#
_cell.length_a   1.000
_cell.length_b   1.000
_cell.length_c   1.000
_cell.angle_alpha   90.00
_cell.angle_beta   90.00
_cell.angle_gamma   90.00
#
_symmetry.space_group_name_H-M   'P 1'
#
loop_
_entity.id
_entity.type
_entity.pdbx_description
1 polymer ?
#
loop_
_entity_poly.entity_id
_entity_poly.type
_entity_poly.pdbx_seq_one_letter_code
_entity_poly.pdbx_strand_id
1 'polypeptide(L)'
;MNTYGWDIVYGCSNRVVNKHLKNYIDENKIEFLYSDINKKQEIKMIFDNWEIINGGTSNFLRIKIFIKEGYFKFRNTTVDLSGVIPILEIKLDFFNDASNPHIKELKFSFGNKTNDDIKVIVSDLSGKLYEEDEFYFNKLLISAFINNEKQVSYIFASLNVTSNIVWMNPKQFKFVYYSPTDNNDGYLCILSVVTNRDIS
;
A
#
# COMPACT_ATOMS: atom_id res chain seq x y z
N MET A 1 23.12 -19.13 1.23
CA MET A 1 22.35 -17.88 1.44
C MET A 1 23.20 -16.74 0.91
N ASN A 2 22.66 -15.88 0.05
CA ASN A 2 23.40 -14.78 -0.59
C ASN A 2 22.65 -13.47 -0.30
N THR A 3 23.35 -12.46 0.22
CA THR A 3 22.78 -11.14 0.49
C THR A 3 22.83 -10.21 -0.73
N TYR A 4 23.38 -10.68 -1.85
CA TYR A 4 23.50 -9.94 -3.10
C TYR A 4 24.17 -8.57 -2.92
N GLY A 5 25.22 -8.54 -2.10
CA GLY A 5 25.98 -7.32 -1.84
C GLY A 5 25.34 -6.37 -0.83
N TRP A 6 24.33 -6.80 -0.07
CA TRP A 6 23.82 -6.10 1.13
C TRP A 6 24.45 -6.65 2.41
N ASP A 7 24.46 -5.86 3.49
CA ASP A 7 25.10 -6.26 4.76
C ASP A 7 24.13 -7.05 5.64
N ILE A 8 22.88 -6.57 5.80
CA ILE A 8 21.84 -7.21 6.60
C ILE A 8 20.51 -7.19 5.84
N VAL A 9 19.84 -8.33 5.79
CA VAL A 9 18.52 -8.51 5.16
C VAL A 9 17.52 -8.94 6.22
N TYR A 10 16.44 -8.17 6.38
CA TYR A 10 15.29 -8.50 7.22
C TYR A 10 14.16 -8.97 6.33
N GLY A 11 13.43 -10.01 6.75
CA GLY A 11 12.33 -10.57 5.97
C GLY A 11 11.13 -10.92 6.85
N CYS A 12 9.92 -10.68 6.35
CA CYS A 12 8.67 -11.08 6.98
C CYS A 12 7.71 -11.65 5.93
N SER A 13 7.01 -12.74 6.25
CA SER A 13 5.99 -13.32 5.37
C SER A 13 4.78 -12.38 5.26
N ASN A 14 4.25 -12.24 4.05
CA ASN A 14 3.05 -11.46 3.76
C ASN A 14 1.83 -12.02 4.51
N ARG A 15 1.81 -13.31 4.87
CA ARG A 15 0.75 -13.93 5.68
C ARG A 15 0.69 -13.31 7.07
N VAL A 16 1.84 -13.06 7.68
CA VAL A 16 1.92 -12.40 9.00
C VAL A 16 1.46 -10.95 8.87
N VAL A 17 1.95 -10.24 7.85
CA VAL A 17 1.58 -8.84 7.59
C VAL A 17 0.08 -8.71 7.30
N ASN A 18 -0.50 -9.60 6.49
CA ASN A 18 -1.93 -9.60 6.16
C ASN A 18 -2.81 -9.79 7.39
N LYS A 19 -2.38 -10.59 8.37
CA LYS A 19 -3.10 -10.73 9.63
C LYS A 19 -3.18 -9.40 10.39
N HIS A 20 -2.06 -8.68 10.49
CA HIS A 20 -2.00 -7.39 11.18
C HIS A 20 -2.68 -6.28 10.39
N LEU A 21 -2.54 -6.27 9.06
CA LEU A 21 -3.21 -5.31 8.18
C LEU A 21 -4.73 -5.47 8.25
N LYS A 22 -5.24 -6.70 8.24
CA LYS A 22 -6.66 -6.97 8.42
C LYS A 22 -7.18 -6.39 9.72
N ASN A 23 -6.53 -6.71 10.84
CA ASN A 23 -6.90 -6.17 12.15
C ASN A 23 -6.90 -4.64 12.15
N TYR A 24 -5.90 -4.02 11.52
CA TYR A 24 -5.82 -2.56 11.42
C TYR A 24 -7.02 -1.97 10.66
N ILE A 25 -7.40 -2.55 9.51
CA ILE A 25 -8.57 -2.09 8.73
C ILE A 25 -9.86 -2.26 9.54
N ASP A 26 -10.04 -3.43 10.17
CA ASP A 26 -11.23 -3.77 10.97
C ASP A 26 -11.39 -2.84 12.19
N GLU A 27 -10.32 -2.62 12.95
CA GLU A 27 -10.34 -1.82 14.18
C GLU A 27 -10.54 -0.32 13.91
N ASN A 28 -9.94 0.20 12.84
CA ASN A 28 -10.02 1.63 12.51
C ASN A 28 -11.23 2.00 11.65
N LYS A 29 -11.98 1.01 11.14
CA LYS A 29 -13.19 1.21 10.31
C LYS A 29 -12.94 2.20 9.18
N ILE A 30 -11.85 1.96 8.42
CA ILE A 30 -11.37 2.89 7.40
C ILE A 30 -12.47 3.13 6.34
N GLU A 31 -12.77 4.40 6.09
CA GLU A 31 -13.73 4.85 5.08
C GLU A 31 -13.09 5.94 4.24
N PHE A 32 -13.14 5.79 2.91
CA PHE A 32 -12.67 6.82 1.99
C PHE A 32 -13.83 7.58 1.37
N LEU A 33 -13.72 8.90 1.46
CA LEU A 33 -14.66 9.85 0.88
C LEU A 33 -13.93 10.81 -0.05
N TYR A 34 -14.49 11.05 -1.23
CA TYR A 34 -14.02 12.10 -2.13
C TYR A 34 -15.20 12.69 -2.91
N SER A 35 -15.18 14.01 -3.06
CA SER A 35 -16.17 14.73 -3.87
C SER A 35 -15.50 15.86 -4.68
N ASP A 36 -15.97 16.04 -5.91
CA ASP A 36 -15.62 17.15 -6.80
C ASP A 36 -16.92 17.80 -7.27
N ILE A 37 -17.29 18.90 -6.62
CA ILE A 37 -18.54 19.63 -6.87
C ILE A 37 -18.57 20.16 -8.31
N ASN A 38 -17.43 20.63 -8.83
CA ASN A 38 -17.34 21.21 -10.18
C ASN A 38 -17.59 20.15 -11.25
N LYS A 39 -17.15 18.91 -11.03
CA LYS A 39 -17.39 17.78 -11.94
C LYS A 39 -18.65 16.99 -11.60
N LYS A 40 -19.35 17.33 -10.51
CA LYS A 40 -20.49 16.57 -9.96
C LYS A 40 -20.15 15.08 -9.79
N GLN A 41 -19.00 14.82 -9.19
CA GLN A 41 -18.50 13.48 -8.92
C GLN A 41 -18.34 13.26 -7.43
N GLU A 42 -18.67 12.08 -6.95
CA GLU A 42 -18.41 11.66 -5.57
C GLU A 42 -18.16 10.16 -5.49
N ILE A 43 -17.40 9.73 -4.50
CA ILE A 43 -17.16 8.33 -4.18
C ILE A 43 -17.08 8.15 -2.67
N LYS A 44 -17.72 7.08 -2.21
CA LYS A 44 -17.66 6.58 -0.84
C LYS A 44 -17.32 5.10 -0.89
N MET A 45 -16.32 4.69 -0.10
CA MET A 45 -15.90 3.30 0.02
C MET A 45 -15.67 2.97 1.49
N ILE A 46 -16.38 1.97 1.99
CA ILE A 46 -16.15 1.37 3.30
C ILE A 46 -15.52 0.00 3.05
N PHE A 47 -14.36 -0.23 3.64
CA PHE A 47 -13.56 -1.42 3.38
C PHE A 47 -13.92 -2.55 4.35
N ASP A 48 -13.93 -3.78 3.84
CA ASP A 48 -13.96 -5.00 4.65
C ASP A 48 -12.53 -5.38 5.05
N ASN A 49 -11.64 -5.51 4.06
CA ASN A 49 -10.26 -5.92 4.30
C ASN A 49 -9.33 -5.45 3.17
N TRP A 50 -8.04 -5.34 3.47
CA TRP A 50 -6.97 -5.16 2.50
C TRP A 50 -6.02 -6.36 2.58
N GLU A 51 -5.73 -6.99 1.44
CA GLU A 51 -4.92 -8.21 1.38
C GLU A 51 -3.75 -8.05 0.41
N ILE A 52 -2.52 -8.20 0.90
CA ILE A 52 -1.31 -8.26 0.09
C ILE A 52 -1.29 -9.59 -0.66
N ILE A 53 -1.09 -9.53 -1.98
CA ILE A 53 -0.98 -10.69 -2.86
C ILE A 53 0.34 -10.65 -3.63
N ASN A 54 0.71 -11.80 -4.20
CA ASN A 54 1.91 -11.92 -5.03
C ASN A 54 1.80 -11.13 -6.34
N GLY A 55 2.97 -10.80 -6.90
CA GLY A 55 3.10 -10.03 -8.14
C GLY A 55 3.42 -8.54 -7.95
N GLY A 56 3.61 -8.08 -6.71
CA GLY A 56 4.19 -6.75 -6.46
C GLY A 56 5.60 -6.63 -7.03
N THR A 57 5.95 -5.43 -7.52
CA THR A 57 7.23 -5.19 -8.19
C THR A 57 8.10 -4.22 -7.39
N SER A 58 9.37 -4.57 -7.17
CA SER A 58 10.35 -3.70 -6.49
C SER A 58 9.81 -3.22 -5.12
N ASN A 59 9.52 -1.93 -4.99
CA ASN A 59 9.03 -1.26 -3.80
C ASN A 59 7.49 -1.09 -3.76
N PHE A 60 6.76 -1.74 -4.66
CA PHE A 60 5.30 -1.76 -4.68
C PHE A 60 4.76 -3.04 -4.04
N LEU A 61 3.72 -2.89 -3.24
CA LEU A 61 2.88 -4.01 -2.82
C LEU A 61 1.65 -4.09 -3.71
N ARG A 62 1.36 -5.30 -4.19
CA ARG A 62 0.09 -5.59 -4.87
C ARG A 62 -0.95 -6.01 -3.84
N ILE A 63 -2.10 -5.33 -3.84
CA ILE A 63 -3.10 -5.44 -2.78
C ILE A 63 -4.48 -5.56 -3.38
N LYS A 64 -5.27 -6.53 -2.89
CA LYS A 64 -6.72 -6.58 -3.08
C LYS A 64 -7.39 -5.71 -2.03
N ILE A 65 -8.30 -4.86 -2.49
CA ILE A 65 -9.10 -3.99 -1.63
C ILE A 65 -10.53 -4.52 -1.68
N PHE A 66 -11.04 -5.02 -0.55
CA PHE A 66 -12.40 -5.54 -0.48
C PHE A 66 -13.33 -4.41 -0.06
N ILE A 67 -14.18 -3.92 -0.98
CA ILE A 67 -15.17 -2.89 -0.67
C ILE A 67 -16.41 -3.59 -0.12
N LYS A 68 -16.73 -3.34 1.15
CA LYS A 68 -17.90 -3.91 1.83
C LYS A 68 -19.18 -3.28 1.31
N GLU A 69 -19.20 -1.94 1.35
CA GLU A 69 -20.32 -1.10 0.94
C GLU A 69 -19.78 0.24 0.46
N GLY A 70 -20.53 0.89 -0.43
CA GLY A 70 -20.12 2.16 -0.99
C GLY A 70 -20.83 2.46 -2.28
N TYR A 71 -20.52 3.62 -2.84
CA TYR A 71 -21.04 4.02 -4.13
C TYR A 71 -20.10 5.04 -4.77
N PHE A 72 -20.22 5.23 -6.08
CA PHE A 72 -19.75 6.44 -6.72
C PHE A 72 -20.85 7.07 -7.58
N LYS A 73 -20.77 8.37 -7.78
CA LYS A 73 -21.67 9.12 -8.65
C LYS A 73 -20.90 9.87 -9.71
N PHE A 74 -21.43 9.86 -10.92
CA PHE A 74 -20.96 10.65 -12.04
C PHE A 74 -22.15 10.97 -12.95
N ARG A 75 -22.23 12.19 -13.49
CA ARG A 75 -23.29 12.58 -14.46
C ARG A 75 -24.72 12.23 -14.01
N ASN A 76 -25.02 12.35 -12.72
CA ASN A 76 -26.29 11.96 -12.05
C ASN A 76 -26.58 10.45 -11.99
N THR A 77 -25.69 9.60 -12.49
CA THR A 77 -25.73 8.15 -12.28
C THR A 77 -25.08 7.83 -10.93
N THR A 78 -25.67 6.90 -10.19
CA THR A 78 -25.09 6.33 -8.97
C THR A 78 -24.85 4.85 -9.21
N VAL A 79 -23.63 4.39 -8.92
CA VAL A 79 -23.22 3.00 -9.07
C VAL A 79 -22.84 2.45 -7.69
N ASP A 80 -23.37 1.28 -7.36
CA ASP A 80 -23.07 0.56 -6.13
C ASP A 80 -21.69 -0.08 -6.19
N LEU A 81 -20.91 0.05 -5.12
CA LEU A 81 -19.56 -0.53 -4.99
C LEU A 81 -19.52 -1.72 -4.02
N SER A 82 -20.65 -2.13 -3.48
CA SER A 82 -20.72 -3.25 -2.54
C SER A 82 -20.20 -4.55 -3.18
N GLY A 83 -19.15 -5.12 -2.62
CA GLY A 83 -18.50 -6.35 -3.11
C GLY A 83 -17.58 -6.16 -4.33
N VAL A 84 -17.29 -4.92 -4.75
CA VAL A 84 -16.27 -4.63 -5.77
C VAL A 84 -14.87 -4.85 -5.19
N ILE A 85 -13.97 -5.47 -5.95
CA ILE A 85 -12.63 -5.86 -5.48
C ILE A 85 -11.53 -5.35 -6.43
N PRO A 86 -11.09 -4.09 -6.31
CA PRO A 86 -9.95 -3.61 -7.07
C PRO A 86 -8.65 -4.26 -6.60
N ILE A 87 -7.73 -4.45 -7.55
CA ILE A 87 -6.34 -4.82 -7.31
C ILE A 87 -5.47 -3.62 -7.63
N LEU A 88 -4.76 -3.13 -6.61
CA LEU A 88 -3.88 -1.98 -6.70
C LEU A 88 -2.42 -2.40 -6.51
N GLU A 89 -1.50 -1.65 -7.11
CA GLU A 89 -0.12 -1.58 -6.64
C GLU A 89 0.11 -0.25 -5.96
N ILE A 90 0.54 -0.30 -4.70
CA ILE A 90 0.82 0.89 -3.90
C ILE A 90 2.29 0.86 -3.47
N LYS A 91 2.98 1.98 -3.68
CA LYS A 91 4.38 2.15 -3.28
C LYS A 91 4.49 2.15 -1.76
N LEU A 92 5.54 1.52 -1.24
CA LEU A 92 6.02 1.72 0.12
C LEU A 92 7.24 2.61 0.15
N ASP A 93 7.32 3.46 1.17
CA ASP A 93 8.48 4.30 1.42
C ASP A 93 8.77 4.43 2.92
N PHE A 94 10.00 4.83 3.24
CA PHE A 94 10.43 5.07 4.62
C PHE A 94 10.21 6.53 5.00
N PHE A 95 9.34 6.74 5.99
CA PHE A 95 9.03 8.05 6.54
C PHE A 95 9.79 8.26 7.85
N ASN A 96 10.11 9.52 8.15
CA ASN A 96 10.62 9.88 9.47
C ASN A 96 9.51 9.76 10.49
N ASP A 97 9.80 9.15 11.65
CA ASP A 97 8.89 9.32 12.78
C ASP A 97 8.86 10.81 13.21
N ALA A 98 7.67 11.28 13.61
CA ALA A 98 7.47 12.68 13.97
C ALA A 98 8.16 13.06 15.28
N SER A 99 8.37 12.10 16.18
CA SER A 99 8.88 12.32 17.53
C SER A 99 10.35 11.91 17.70
N ASN A 100 10.85 11.00 16.86
CA ASN A 100 12.18 10.43 16.98
C ASN A 100 12.91 10.35 15.62
N PRO A 101 13.92 11.19 15.37
CA PRO A 101 14.66 11.19 14.10
C PRO A 101 15.47 9.91 13.87
N HIS A 102 15.70 9.11 14.91
CA HIS A 102 16.39 7.83 14.85
C HIS A 102 15.48 6.66 14.50
N ILE A 103 14.19 6.90 14.28
CA ILE A 103 13.23 5.89 13.83
C ILE A 103 12.76 6.26 12.42
N LYS A 104 12.78 5.26 11.54
CA LYS A 104 12.14 5.33 10.23
C LYS A 104 11.01 4.31 10.17
N GLU A 105 9.93 4.64 9.50
CA GLU A 105 8.75 3.81 9.43
C GLU A 105 8.41 3.51 7.98
N LEU A 106 8.35 2.23 7.64
CA LEU A 106 7.91 1.79 6.32
C LEU A 106 6.38 1.85 6.27
N LYS A 107 5.83 2.74 5.43
CA LYS A 107 4.38 2.96 5.28
C LYS A 107 4.00 3.03 3.81
N PHE A 108 2.69 3.03 3.55
CA PHE A 108 2.19 3.38 2.22
C PHE A 108 2.57 4.81 1.85
N SER A 109 3.03 4.99 0.61
CA SER A 109 3.13 6.28 -0.04
C SER A 109 2.03 6.38 -1.07
N PHE A 110 1.04 7.22 -0.83
CA PHE A 110 -0.06 7.45 -1.78
C PHE A 110 0.26 8.53 -2.81
N GLY A 111 1.33 9.30 -2.58
CA GLY A 111 1.82 10.26 -3.55
C GLY A 111 0.82 11.38 -3.86
N ASN A 112 0.73 11.73 -5.14
CA ASN A 112 -0.19 12.75 -5.63
C ASN A 112 -0.71 12.37 -7.03
N LYS A 113 -1.62 13.16 -7.60
CA LYS A 113 -2.26 12.85 -8.89
C LYS A 113 -1.30 12.81 -10.09
N THR A 114 -0.05 13.22 -9.92
CA THR A 114 0.95 13.29 -10.99
C THR A 114 2.04 12.23 -10.87
N ASN A 115 2.04 11.42 -9.80
CA ASN A 115 2.96 10.32 -9.64
C ASN A 115 2.25 8.96 -9.71
N ASP A 116 2.99 7.92 -10.09
CA ASP A 116 2.48 6.56 -10.23
C ASP A 116 2.66 5.74 -8.94
N ASP A 117 2.53 6.39 -7.77
CA ASP A 117 2.66 5.73 -6.47
C ASP A 117 1.48 4.79 -6.17
N ILE A 118 0.34 5.00 -6.86
CA ILE A 118 -0.83 4.12 -6.87
C ILE A 118 -1.14 3.74 -8.32
N LYS A 119 -1.21 2.45 -8.61
CA LYS A 119 -1.57 1.92 -9.93
C LYS A 119 -2.75 0.98 -9.80
N VAL A 120 -3.74 1.14 -10.67
CA VAL A 120 -4.84 0.18 -10.79
C VAL A 120 -4.39 -0.94 -11.73
N ILE A 121 -4.29 -2.16 -11.20
CA ILE A 121 -3.93 -3.36 -11.97
C ILE A 121 -5.19 -4.04 -12.52
N VAL A 122 -6.22 -4.14 -11.68
CA VAL A 122 -7.55 -4.62 -12.05
C VAL A 122 -8.56 -3.74 -11.34
N SER A 123 -9.50 -3.17 -12.07
CA SER A 123 -10.50 -2.26 -11.53
C SER A 123 -11.50 -3.00 -10.64
N ASP A 124 -11.95 -4.19 -11.07
CA ASP A 124 -12.84 -5.02 -10.28
C ASP A 124 -12.69 -6.50 -10.62
N LEU A 125 -12.11 -7.27 -9.69
CA LEU A 125 -11.98 -8.73 -9.83
C LEU A 125 -13.32 -9.45 -9.77
N SER A 126 -14.36 -8.84 -9.17
CA SER A 126 -15.70 -9.44 -9.11
C SER A 126 -16.45 -9.35 -10.44
N GLY A 127 -16.01 -8.47 -11.34
CA GLY A 127 -16.62 -8.24 -12.64
C GLY A 127 -17.99 -7.58 -12.55
N LYS A 128 -18.25 -6.67 -11.62
CA LYS A 128 -19.47 -5.86 -11.56
C LYS A 128 -19.35 -4.56 -12.35
N LEU A 129 -18.15 -4.00 -12.43
CA LEU A 129 -17.87 -2.78 -13.16
C LEU A 129 -17.52 -3.07 -14.62
N TYR A 130 -18.13 -2.32 -15.55
CA TYR A 130 -17.90 -2.46 -16.98
C TYR A 130 -17.87 -1.10 -17.68
N GLU A 131 -17.13 -1.02 -18.79
CA GLU A 131 -17.12 0.12 -19.73
C GLU A 131 -16.89 1.49 -19.07
N GLU A 132 -17.87 2.40 -19.14
CA GLU A 132 -17.76 3.75 -18.60
C GLU A 132 -17.62 3.76 -17.06
N ASP A 133 -18.28 2.82 -16.38
CA ASP A 133 -18.24 2.74 -14.91
C ASP A 133 -16.82 2.46 -14.44
N GLU A 134 -16.12 1.55 -15.11
CA GLU A 134 -14.74 1.18 -14.80
C GLU A 134 -13.78 2.37 -14.96
N PHE A 135 -13.95 3.14 -16.06
CA PHE A 135 -13.14 4.32 -16.31
C PHE A 135 -13.31 5.40 -15.24
N TYR A 136 -14.55 5.72 -14.87
CA TYR A 136 -14.82 6.72 -13.84
C TYR A 136 -14.43 6.23 -12.44
N PHE A 137 -14.68 4.96 -12.14
CA PHE A 137 -14.28 4.33 -10.90
C PHE A 137 -12.78 4.45 -10.67
N ASN A 138 -11.94 4.07 -11.64
CA ASN A 138 -10.48 4.11 -11.48
C ASN A 138 -9.94 5.51 -11.13
N LYS A 139 -10.48 6.54 -11.79
CA LYS A 139 -10.10 7.93 -11.54
C LYS A 139 -10.52 8.41 -10.14
N LEU A 140 -11.72 8.04 -9.72
CA LEU A 140 -12.26 8.42 -8.41
C LEU A 140 -11.60 7.62 -7.28
N LEU A 141 -11.28 6.34 -7.51
CA LEU A 141 -10.55 5.46 -6.61
C LEU A 141 -9.21 6.08 -6.22
N ILE A 142 -8.37 6.43 -7.20
CA ILE A 142 -7.07 7.07 -6.94
C ILE A 142 -7.26 8.39 -6.19
N SER A 143 -8.24 9.21 -6.60
CA SER A 143 -8.52 10.49 -5.93
C SER A 143 -8.93 10.30 -4.48
N ALA A 144 -9.71 9.27 -4.18
CA ALA A 144 -10.14 8.94 -2.83
C ALA A 144 -8.98 8.47 -1.95
N PHE A 145 -8.08 7.63 -2.47
CA PHE A 145 -6.89 7.20 -1.73
C PHE A 145 -6.00 8.40 -1.37
N ILE A 146 -5.67 9.24 -2.34
CA ILE A 146 -4.83 10.44 -2.11
C ILE A 146 -5.51 11.39 -1.11
N ASN A 147 -6.81 11.64 -1.27
CA ASN A 147 -7.53 12.58 -0.39
C ASN A 147 -7.63 12.09 1.07
N ASN A 148 -7.60 10.77 1.28
CA ASN A 148 -7.74 10.15 2.60
C ASN A 148 -6.43 9.56 3.12
N GLU A 149 -5.27 9.96 2.58
CA GLU A 149 -3.96 9.40 2.95
C GLU A 149 -3.72 9.38 4.47
N LYS A 150 -4.18 10.41 5.18
CA LYS A 150 -3.98 10.58 6.62
C LYS A 150 -4.75 9.56 7.46
N GLN A 151 -5.77 8.91 6.89
CA GLN A 151 -6.51 7.85 7.57
C GLN A 151 -5.71 6.53 7.61
N VAL A 152 -4.75 6.34 6.70
CA VAL A 152 -3.96 5.11 6.61
C VAL A 152 -2.55 5.36 7.12
N SER A 153 -2.32 4.95 8.36
CA SER A 153 -1.07 5.09 9.10
C SER A 153 -0.44 3.75 9.48
N TYR A 154 -0.87 2.64 8.85
CA TYR A 154 -0.32 1.31 9.11
C TYR A 154 1.20 1.28 8.88
N ILE A 155 1.93 0.78 9.88
CA ILE A 155 3.39 0.67 9.86
C ILE A 155 3.76 -0.78 9.53
N PHE A 156 4.37 -0.99 8.36
CA PHE A 156 4.87 -2.29 7.95
C PHE A 156 6.10 -2.72 8.73
N ALA A 157 6.97 -1.76 9.05
CA ALA A 157 8.17 -1.98 9.83
C ALA A 157 8.62 -0.67 10.46
N SER A 158 9.18 -0.77 11.67
CA SER A 158 9.92 0.31 12.32
C SER A 158 11.41 -0.03 12.30
N LEU A 159 12.22 0.89 11.78
CA LEU A 159 13.65 0.74 11.61
C LEU A 159 14.39 1.70 12.54
N ASN A 160 15.10 1.13 13.50
CA ASN A 160 15.99 1.86 14.38
C ASN A 160 17.28 2.19 13.64
N VAL A 161 17.50 3.47 13.33
CA VAL A 161 18.75 3.97 12.74
C VAL A 161 19.90 3.92 13.75
N THR A 162 19.57 4.04 15.04
CA THR A 162 20.50 3.85 16.15
C THR A 162 19.94 2.84 17.13
N SER A 163 20.79 1.93 17.58
CA SER A 163 20.46 0.91 18.57
C SER A 163 21.66 0.60 19.46
N ASN A 164 21.42 -0.16 20.53
CA ASN A 164 22.47 -0.65 21.43
C ASN A 164 23.40 -1.66 20.73
N ILE A 165 22.97 -2.25 19.61
CA ILE A 165 23.79 -3.17 18.81
C ILE A 165 24.37 -2.38 17.63
N VAL A 166 25.42 -1.63 17.94
CA VAL A 166 25.94 -0.57 17.04
C VAL A 166 26.32 -1.06 15.65
N TRP A 167 26.86 -2.28 15.53
CA TRP A 167 27.27 -2.84 14.25
C TRP A 167 26.11 -3.15 13.29
N MET A 168 24.87 -3.22 13.81
CA MET A 168 23.65 -3.42 12.99
C MET A 168 23.01 -2.11 12.55
N ASN A 169 23.50 -0.95 13.01
CA ASN A 169 22.89 0.34 12.71
C ASN A 169 22.96 0.63 11.21
N PRO A 170 21.82 0.68 10.51
CA PRO A 170 21.81 0.84 9.06
C PRO A 170 22.14 2.29 8.68
N LYS A 171 22.89 2.45 7.59
CA LYS A 171 23.19 3.76 6.98
C LYS A 171 22.33 4.02 5.75
N GLN A 172 22.09 2.99 4.95
CA GLN A 172 21.15 3.06 3.82
C GLN A 172 20.35 1.76 3.77
N PHE A 173 19.11 1.86 3.29
CA PHE A 173 18.18 0.73 3.27
C PHE A 173 17.16 0.88 2.15
N LYS A 174 16.61 -0.26 1.69
CA LYS A 174 15.63 -0.34 0.62
C LYS A 174 14.59 -1.42 0.92
N PHE A 175 13.33 -1.13 0.61
CA PHE A 175 12.27 -2.12 0.64
C PHE A 175 12.20 -2.87 -0.70
N VAL A 176 11.99 -4.19 -0.63
CA VAL A 176 11.73 -5.05 -1.78
C VAL A 176 10.66 -6.08 -1.43
N TYR A 177 9.68 -6.28 -2.31
CA TYR A 177 8.79 -7.44 -2.26
C TYR A 177 9.38 -8.61 -3.05
N TYR A 178 9.39 -9.81 -2.46
CA TYR A 178 9.85 -11.02 -3.09
C TYR A 178 8.73 -12.06 -3.18
N SER A 179 8.46 -12.54 -4.40
CA SER A 179 7.55 -13.67 -4.63
C SER A 179 8.38 -14.93 -4.92
N PRO A 180 8.29 -15.98 -4.10
CA PRO A 180 8.92 -17.26 -4.36
C PRO A 180 8.29 -17.93 -5.59
N THR A 181 9.05 -18.80 -6.26
CA THR A 181 8.64 -19.43 -7.53
C THR A 181 7.42 -20.35 -7.41
N ASP A 182 7.18 -20.90 -6.22
CA ASP A 182 6.03 -21.74 -5.94
C ASP A 182 4.75 -20.94 -5.65
N ASN A 183 4.84 -19.60 -5.58
CA ASN A 183 3.76 -18.66 -5.31
C ASN A 183 2.95 -18.96 -4.02
N ASN A 184 3.46 -19.79 -3.12
CA ASN A 184 2.73 -20.22 -1.92
C ASN A 184 2.73 -19.16 -0.80
N ASP A 185 3.75 -18.30 -0.78
CA ASP A 185 3.93 -17.23 0.19
C ASP A 185 4.45 -15.99 -0.54
N GLY A 186 4.62 -14.87 0.15
CA GLY A 186 5.34 -13.71 -0.35
C GLY A 186 6.10 -13.05 0.79
N TYR A 187 7.18 -12.34 0.50
CA TYR A 187 8.07 -11.81 1.53
C TYR A 187 8.29 -10.32 1.36
N LEU A 188 8.07 -9.57 2.45
CA LEU A 188 8.45 -8.18 2.58
C LEU A 188 9.87 -8.15 3.12
N CYS A 189 10.80 -7.61 2.34
CA CYS A 189 12.21 -7.57 2.69
C CYS A 189 12.71 -6.13 2.85
N ILE A 190 13.53 -5.90 3.88
CA ILE A 190 14.30 -4.67 4.04
C ILE A 190 15.77 -5.04 3.87
N LEU A 191 16.38 -4.48 2.84
CA LEU A 191 17.79 -4.63 2.54
C LEU A 191 18.52 -3.45 3.18
N SER A 192 19.64 -3.67 3.86
CA SER A 192 20.39 -2.61 4.51
C SER A 192 21.90 -2.76 4.39
N VAL A 193 22.57 -1.61 4.33
CA VAL A 193 24.03 -1.49 4.47
C VAL A 193 24.36 -0.69 5.72
N VAL A 194 25.41 -1.08 6.42
CA VAL A 194 25.85 -0.47 7.69
C VAL A 194 26.96 0.57 7.49
N THR A 195 27.32 0.83 6.23
CA THR A 195 28.30 1.85 5.81
C THR A 195 27.69 2.80 4.79
N ASN A 196 28.36 3.94 4.55
CA ASN A 196 27.94 4.94 3.54
C ASN A 196 28.42 4.57 2.13
N ARG A 197 28.65 3.29 1.83
CA ARG A 197 29.03 2.85 0.48
C ARG A 197 27.87 3.02 -0.49
N ASP A 198 28.19 3.22 -1.76
CA ASP A 198 27.15 3.33 -2.78
C ASP A 198 26.32 2.04 -2.90
N ILE A 199 25.01 2.20 -3.13
CA ILE A 199 24.02 1.13 -3.29
C ILE A 199 23.23 1.26 -4.60
N SER A 200 23.69 2.15 -5.50
CA SER A 200 23.12 2.35 -6.83
C SER A 200 23.33 1.16 -7.77
#